data_AF-A0A652KHB9-F1
#
_entry.id   AF-A0A652KHB9-F1
#
_cell.length_a   1.000
_cell.length_b   1.000
_cell.length_c   1.000
_cell.angle_alpha   90.00
_cell.angle_beta   90.00
_cell.angle_gamma   90.00
#
_symmetry.space_group_name_H-M   'P 1'
#
loop_
_entity.id
_entity.type
_entity.pdbx_description
1 polymer ?
#
loop_
_entity_poly.entity_id
_entity_poly.type
_entity_poly.pdbx_seq_one_letter_code
_entity_poly.pdbx_strand_id
1 'polypeptide(L)'
;MGISHSTYLAYGFQIPDTDPDVLEETDLGTDVGFLHAGGWDTDMTFLVTACKRINLGNHRNVPQADATQTEAWDAALTEAAARVGVLTGFTPGWFVVPDVS
;
A
#
# COMPACT_ATOMS: atom_id res chain seq x y z
N MET A 1 -19.88 -15.81 11.90
CA MET A 1 -19.02 -14.67 11.51
C MET A 1 -18.45 -15.03 10.16
N GLY A 2 -18.68 -14.21 9.13
CA GLY A 2 -18.29 -14.53 7.76
C GLY A 2 -16.93 -13.90 7.44
N ILE A 3 -16.05 -14.68 6.82
CA ILE A 3 -14.72 -14.23 6.37
C ILE A 3 -14.93 -13.26 5.20
N SER A 4 -14.48 -12.02 5.35
CA SER A 4 -14.51 -10.99 4.32
C SER A 4 -13.26 -11.11 3.47
N HIS A 5 -13.40 -11.67 2.28
CA HIS A 5 -12.32 -11.73 1.31
C HIS A 5 -12.33 -10.45 0.47
N SER A 6 -11.25 -9.68 0.53
CA SER A 6 -11.05 -8.50 -0.31
C SER A 6 -9.68 -8.55 -0.95
N THR A 7 -9.57 -7.91 -2.11
CA THR A 7 -8.28 -7.76 -2.79
C THR A 7 -8.08 -6.29 -3.08
N TYR A 8 -6.89 -5.79 -2.77
CA TYR A 8 -6.50 -4.43 -3.09
C TYR A 8 -5.62 -4.47 -4.33
N LEU A 9 -5.92 -3.62 -5.31
CA LEU A 9 -4.94 -3.23 -6.31
C LEU A 9 -4.30 -1.94 -5.81
N ALA A 10 -3.00 -1.96 -5.55
CA ALA A 10 -2.28 -0.83 -5.01
C ALA A 10 -0.97 -0.55 -5.75
N TYR A 11 -0.57 0.71 -5.83
CA TYR A 11 0.77 1.12 -6.26
C TYR A 11 1.59 1.49 -5.04
N GLY A 12 2.72 0.82 -4.82
CA GLY A 12 3.43 0.92 -3.55
C GLY A 12 4.58 -0.07 -3.44
N PHE A 13 4.97 -0.40 -2.21
CA PHE A 13 5.86 -1.52 -1.89
C PHE A 13 5.68 -1.95 -0.44
N GLN A 14 6.20 -3.14 -0.09
CA GLN A 14 6.17 -3.67 1.27
C GLN A 14 7.30 -3.08 2.12
N ILE A 15 6.98 -2.65 3.33
CA ILE A 15 7.96 -2.29 4.37
C ILE A 15 8.03 -3.39 5.44
N PRO A 16 9.11 -3.43 6.26
CA PRO A 16 9.12 -4.26 7.45
C PRO A 16 7.86 -4.01 8.28
N ASP A 17 7.39 -5.05 8.97
CA ASP A 17 6.23 -4.91 9.84
C ASP A 17 6.47 -3.78 10.85
N THR A 18 5.63 -2.75 10.74
CA THR A 18 5.78 -1.48 11.44
C THR A 18 4.46 -1.22 12.15
N ASP A 19 4.56 -0.79 13.39
CA ASP A 19 3.41 -0.52 14.25
C ASP A 19 2.46 0.50 13.57
N PRO A 20 1.17 0.18 13.43
CA PRO A 20 0.20 1.09 12.82
C PRO A 20 0.12 2.44 13.53
N ASP A 21 0.28 2.48 14.86
CA ASP A 21 0.22 3.73 15.61
C ASP A 21 1.37 4.67 15.18
N VAL A 22 2.55 4.10 14.90
CA VAL A 22 3.69 4.86 14.38
C VAL A 22 3.40 5.39 12.97
N LEU A 23 2.74 4.60 12.12
CA LEU A 23 2.40 5.01 10.75
C LEU A 23 1.32 6.07 10.72
N GLU A 24 0.33 6.01 11.62
CA GLU A 24 -0.71 7.02 11.76
C GLU A 24 -0.17 8.35 12.30
N GLU A 25 0.81 8.32 13.19
CA GLU A 25 1.47 9.52 13.73
C GLU A 25 2.53 10.10 12.78
N THR A 26 3.05 9.29 11.84
CA THR A 26 4.05 9.74 10.86
C THR A 26 3.37 10.48 9.72
N ASP A 27 3.80 11.70 9.43
CA ASP A 27 3.41 12.38 8.19
C ASP A 27 4.07 11.66 7.00
N LEU A 28 3.33 10.77 6.34
CA LEU A 28 3.80 10.06 5.14
C LEU A 28 3.83 10.95 3.88
N GLY A 29 3.32 12.18 3.97
CA GLY A 29 3.22 13.12 2.86
C GLY A 29 1.91 13.03 2.09
N THR A 30 1.79 13.89 1.09
CA THR A 30 0.57 13.98 0.27
C THR A 30 0.46 12.75 -0.64
N ASP A 31 -0.74 12.19 -0.73
CA ASP A 31 -1.07 11.05 -1.59
C ASP A 31 -0.36 9.74 -1.26
N VAL A 32 0.27 9.62 -0.08
CA VAL A 32 0.80 8.35 0.45
C VAL A 32 -0.03 7.93 1.66
N GLY A 33 -0.46 6.67 1.66
CA GLY A 33 -1.04 6.02 2.83
C GLY A 33 -0.34 4.69 3.09
N PHE A 34 -0.86 3.96 4.06
CA PHE A 34 -0.40 2.60 4.35
C PHE A 34 -1.57 1.61 4.25
N LEU A 35 -1.22 0.36 3.95
CA LEU A 35 -2.16 -0.76 3.90
C LEU A 35 -1.55 -1.89 4.73
N HIS A 36 -2.33 -2.41 5.67
CA HIS A 36 -2.04 -3.68 6.29
C HIS A 36 -2.80 -4.79 5.57
N ALA A 37 -2.13 -5.92 5.37
CA ALA A 37 -2.74 -7.14 4.85
C ALA A 37 -2.08 -8.35 5.50
N GLY A 38 -2.74 -9.50 5.44
CA GLY A 38 -2.23 -10.73 6.03
C GLY A 38 -3.37 -11.66 6.45
N GLY A 39 -3.00 -12.79 7.05
CA GLY A 39 -3.97 -13.66 7.69
C GLY A 39 -4.03 -13.34 9.17
N TRP A 40 -5.19 -12.90 9.67
CA TRP A 40 -5.52 -12.71 11.09
C TRP A 40 -4.77 -11.62 11.86
N ASP A 41 -3.47 -11.39 11.65
CA ASP A 41 -2.63 -10.51 12.49
C ASP A 41 -1.96 -9.34 11.73
N THR A 42 -2.41 -9.03 10.51
CA THR A 42 -1.90 -7.87 9.73
C THR A 42 -0.37 -7.89 9.46
N ASP A 43 0.21 -9.09 9.33
CA ASP A 43 1.65 -9.35 9.22
C ASP A 43 2.43 -8.65 8.09
N MET A 44 1.72 -8.01 7.15
CA MET A 44 2.33 -7.32 6.03
C MET A 44 1.87 -5.86 6.00
N THR A 45 2.86 -4.99 5.97
CA THR A 45 2.67 -3.54 5.94
C THR A 45 3.19 -2.98 4.62
N PHE A 46 2.36 -2.19 3.94
CA PHE A 46 2.68 -1.60 2.65
C PHE A 46 2.53 -0.09 2.70
N LEU A 47 3.45 0.64 2.08
CA LEU A 47 3.25 2.05 1.73
C LEU A 47 2.69 2.12 0.32
N VAL A 48 1.61 2.86 0.14
CA VAL A 48 0.83 2.88 -1.12
C VAL A 48 0.34 4.29 -1.47
N THR A 49 0.30 4.63 -2.76
CA THR A 49 -0.23 5.92 -3.24
C THR A 49 -1.61 5.78 -3.87
N ALA A 50 -1.75 4.86 -4.81
CA ALA A 50 -3.03 4.48 -5.38
C ALA A 50 -3.49 3.18 -4.73
N CYS A 51 -4.68 3.16 -4.11
CA CYS A 51 -5.26 1.94 -3.55
C CYS A 51 -6.73 1.81 -3.92
N LYS A 52 -7.11 0.64 -4.45
CA LYS A 52 -8.50 0.29 -4.78
C LYS A 52 -8.84 -1.09 -4.23
N ARG A 53 -9.79 -1.13 -3.29
CA ARG A 53 -10.43 -2.37 -2.82
C ARG A 53 -11.37 -2.93 -3.88
N ILE A 54 -11.31 -4.24 -4.07
CA ILE A 54 -12.18 -5.05 -4.91
C ILE A 54 -12.68 -6.20 -4.04
N ASN A 55 -14.00 -6.29 -3.89
CA ASN A 55 -14.62 -7.39 -3.14
C ASN A 55 -14.56 -8.68 -3.96
N LEU A 56 -14.43 -9.82 -3.29
CA LEU A 56 -14.48 -11.13 -3.95
C LEU A 56 -15.73 -11.27 -4.84
N GLY A 57 -15.56 -11.82 -6.04
CA GLY A 57 -16.63 -11.99 -7.03
C GLY A 57 -16.95 -10.74 -7.86
N ASN A 58 -16.28 -9.61 -7.62
CA ASN A 58 -16.42 -8.39 -8.41
C ASN A 58 -15.17 -8.11 -9.26
N HIS A 59 -15.31 -7.23 -10.24
CA HIS A 59 -14.20 -6.68 -11.01
C HIS A 59 -14.30 -5.15 -11.04
N ARG A 60 -13.17 -4.48 -11.26
CA ARG A 60 -13.11 -3.02 -11.36
C ARG A 60 -12.10 -2.61 -12.42
N ASN A 61 -12.45 -1.62 -13.24
CA ASN A 61 -11.48 -0.98 -14.12
C ASN A 61 -10.61 -0.04 -13.27
N VAL A 62 -9.29 -0.19 -13.36
CA VAL A 62 -8.34 0.72 -12.73
C VAL A 62 -7.65 1.51 -13.83
N PRO A 63 -7.73 2.85 -13.80
CA PRO A 63 -7.13 3.68 -14.83
C PRO A 63 -5.62 3.44 -14.87
N GLN A 64 -5.10 3.38 -16.08
CA GLN A 64 -3.67 3.29 -16.31
C GLN A 64 -3.01 4.62 -15.91
N ALA A 65 -2.04 4.56 -15.00
CA ALA A 65 -1.20 5.71 -14.70
C ALA A 65 -0.26 6.00 -15.88
N ASP A 66 -0.02 7.27 -16.16
CA ASP A 66 1.02 7.67 -17.09
C ASP A 66 2.40 7.71 -16.41
N ALA A 67 3.44 7.96 -17.19
CA ALA A 67 4.81 7.99 -16.70
C ALA A 67 5.02 9.11 -15.66
N THR A 68 4.48 10.30 -15.90
CA THR A 68 4.58 11.46 -15.00
C THR A 68 3.94 11.18 -13.64
N GLN A 69 2.77 10.55 -13.64
CA GLN A 69 2.06 10.16 -12.44
C GLN A 69 2.82 9.07 -11.66
N THR A 70 3.41 8.12 -12.38
CA THR A 70 4.23 7.06 -11.79
C THR A 70 5.49 7.63 -11.14
N GLU A 71 6.20 8.54 -11.82
CA GLU A 71 7.39 9.22 -11.27
C GLU A 71 7.06 10.06 -10.02
N ALA A 72 5.90 10.74 -10.00
CA ALA A 72 5.45 11.49 -8.83
C ALA A 72 5.16 10.56 -7.64
N TRP A 73 4.55 9.40 -7.89
CA TRP A 73 4.32 8.40 -6.85
C TRP A 73 5.62 7.79 -6.34
N ASP A 74 6.59 7.50 -7.21
CA ASP A 74 7.89 6.97 -6.82
C ASP A 74 8.63 7.94 -5.88
N ALA A 75 8.61 9.23 -6.22
CA ALA A 75 9.19 10.27 -5.38
C ALA A 75 8.49 10.35 -4.01
N ALA A 76 7.16 10.41 -3.98
CA ALA A 76 6.38 10.50 -2.76
C ALA A 76 6.59 9.26 -1.86
N LEU A 77 6.58 8.06 -2.45
CA LEU A 77 6.81 6.80 -1.74
C LEU A 77 8.23 6.72 -1.19
N THR A 78 9.23 7.21 -1.92
CA THR A 78 10.63 7.26 -1.45
C THR A 78 10.78 8.20 -0.27
N GLU A 79 10.14 9.38 -0.31
CA GLU A 79 10.13 10.30 0.83
C GLU A 79 9.44 9.70 2.05
N ALA A 80 8.28 9.07 1.85
CA ALA A 80 7.55 8.39 2.93
C ALA A 80 8.39 7.26 3.56
N ALA A 81 9.06 6.46 2.72
CA ALA A 81 9.97 5.40 3.15
C ALA A 81 11.05 5.94 4.09
N ALA A 82 11.66 7.06 3.71
CA ALA A 82 12.71 7.68 4.50
C ALA A 82 12.20 8.19 5.86
N ARG A 83 10.96 8.68 5.91
CA ARG A 83 10.33 9.13 7.17
C ARG A 83 10.06 7.98 8.14
N VAL A 84 9.76 6.78 7.63
CA VAL A 84 9.60 5.55 8.43
C VAL A 84 10.90 4.76 8.61
N GLY A 85 12.04 5.31 8.18
CA GLY A 85 13.37 4.69 8.37
C GLY A 85 13.75 3.60 7.36
N VAL A 86 12.97 3.43 6.28
CA VAL A 86 13.25 2.50 5.19
C VAL A 86 13.97 3.24 4.06
N LEU A 87 15.28 3.05 3.94
CA LEU A 87 16.11 3.83 3.02
C LEU A 87 16.48 3.10 1.72
N THR A 88 16.46 1.77 1.70
CA THR A 88 16.86 0.95 0.55
C THR A 88 16.10 -0.37 0.51
N GLY A 89 16.25 -1.12 -0.58
CA GLY A 89 15.70 -2.48 -0.71
C GLY A 89 14.24 -2.54 -1.15
N PHE A 90 13.67 -1.41 -1.58
CA PHE A 90 12.32 -1.35 -2.14
C PHE A 90 12.35 -0.89 -3.60
N THR A 91 11.30 -1.26 -4.33
CA THR A 91 11.04 -0.77 -5.67
C THR A 91 9.53 -0.61 -5.79
N PRO A 92 9.01 0.62 -5.96
CA PRO A 92 7.58 0.82 -6.14
C PRO A 92 7.05 0.07 -7.36
N GLY A 93 5.81 -0.40 -7.26
CA GLY A 93 5.17 -1.12 -8.34
C GLY A 93 3.71 -1.38 -8.07
N TRP A 94 3.03 -1.96 -9.06
CA TRP A 94 1.65 -2.42 -8.90
C TRP A 94 1.63 -3.77 -8.18
N PHE A 95 0.89 -3.81 -7.08
CA PHE A 95 0.66 -5.00 -6.27
C PHE A 95 -0.83 -5.37 -6.26
N VAL A 96 -1.08 -6.67 -6.35
CA VAL A 96 -2.37 -7.26 -5.98
C VAL A 96 -2.19 -7.82 -4.58
N VAL A 97 -2.82 -7.19 -3.59
CA VAL A 97 -2.71 -7.55 -2.19
C VAL A 97 -4.00 -8.26 -1.77
N PRO A 98 -4.00 -9.60 -1.67
CA PRO A 98 -5.13 -10.33 -1.12
C PRO A 98 -5.18 -10.13 0.39
N ASP A 99 -6.37 -9.79 0.90
CA ASP A 99 -6.65 -9.63 2.31
C ASP A 99 -7.75 -10.62 2.74
N VAL A 100 -7.50 -11.27 3.87
CA VAL A 100 -8.41 -12.23 4.48
C VAL A 100 -8.66 -11.77 5.90
N SER A 101 -9.77 -11.05 6.08
CA SER A 101 -10.23 -10.50 7.36
C SER A 101 -11.55 -11.11 7.84
#